data_AF-A0A9E0TYI4-F1
#
_entry.id   AF-A0A9E0TYI4-F1
#
_cell.length_a   1.000
_cell.length_b   1.000
_cell.length_c   1.000
_cell.angle_alpha   90.00
_cell.angle_beta   90.00
_cell.angle_gamma   90.00
#
_symmetry.space_group_name_H-M   'P 1'
#
loop_
_entity.id
_entity.type
_entity.pdbx_description
1 polymer ?
#
loop_
_entity_poly.entity_id
_entity_poly.type
_entity_poly.pdbx_seq_one_letter_code
_entity_poly.pdbx_strand_id
1 'polypeptide(L)'
;MDKIAELDSTYEHFIANLPELIPDGITIVDLQLLQTMGLLHEHEQANPSPSLTRFFHVVESKDKITLFNDQFAIWIVPEKFDNEPTTLVLIAIKSQSNYRLDMAFSMSGIYNTSRLVLRVLEKELTEIQENEDLIAYLTETY
;
A
#
# COMPACT_ATOMS: atom_id res chain seq x y z
N MET A 1 23.21 -5.64 4.25
CA MET A 1 22.45 -6.89 3.98
C MET A 1 21.26 -7.05 4.92
N ASP A 2 21.12 -6.19 5.94
CA ASP A 2 20.11 -6.38 7.00
C ASP A 2 18.71 -5.85 6.69
N LYS A 3 18.57 -4.79 5.87
CA LYS A 3 17.27 -4.12 5.63
C LYS A 3 16.24 -5.00 4.92
N ILE A 4 16.65 -5.87 3.99
CA ILE A 4 15.72 -6.77 3.28
C ILE A 4 15.20 -7.86 4.23
N ALA A 5 16.09 -8.44 5.05
CA ALA A 5 15.71 -9.44 6.04
C ALA A 5 14.77 -8.85 7.11
N GLU A 6 14.99 -7.60 7.52
CA GLU A 6 14.11 -6.86 8.42
C GLU A 6 12.71 -6.67 7.80
N LEU A 7 12.64 -6.26 6.53
CA LEU A 7 11.37 -6.09 5.81
C LEU A 7 10.62 -7.41 5.63
N ASP A 8 11.33 -8.50 5.35
CA ASP A 8 10.73 -9.83 5.25
C ASP A 8 10.20 -10.31 6.62
N SER A 9 10.96 -10.13 7.70
CA SER A 9 10.50 -10.47 9.05
C SER A 9 9.28 -9.63 9.48
N THR A 10 9.26 -8.35 9.11
CA THR A 10 8.14 -7.45 9.34
C THR A 10 6.89 -7.92 8.59
N TYR A 11 7.06 -8.28 7.32
CA TYR A 11 5.98 -8.84 6.50
C TYR A 11 5.38 -10.12 7.10
N GLU A 12 6.23 -11.06 7.51
CA GLU A 12 5.79 -12.30 8.15
C GLU A 12 4.99 -12.03 9.42
N HIS A 13 5.43 -11.07 10.24
CA HIS A 13 4.70 -10.63 11.42
C HIS A 13 3.34 -10.03 11.06
N PHE A 14 3.26 -9.18 10.03
CA PHE A 14 2.02 -8.56 9.61
C PHE A 14 0.99 -9.56 9.08
N ILE A 15 1.40 -10.50 8.24
CA ILE A 15 0.50 -11.54 7.74
C ILE A 15 0.00 -12.44 8.87
N ALA A 16 0.88 -12.82 9.81
CA ALA A 16 0.50 -13.70 10.92
C ALA A 16 -0.49 -13.04 11.91
N ASN A 17 -0.44 -11.71 12.05
CA ASN A 17 -1.22 -10.96 13.04
C ASN A 17 -2.16 -9.94 12.39
N LEU A 18 -2.49 -10.12 11.11
CA LEU A 18 -3.24 -9.15 10.32
C LEU A 18 -4.57 -8.73 10.97
N PRO A 19 -5.41 -9.65 11.50
CA PRO A 19 -6.67 -9.28 12.12
C PRO A 19 -6.53 -8.42 13.38
N GLU A 20 -5.38 -8.48 14.06
CA GLU A 20 -5.11 -7.70 15.27
C GLU A 20 -4.52 -6.33 14.93
N LEU A 21 -3.75 -6.24 13.83
CA LEU A 21 -3.04 -5.03 13.43
C LEU A 21 -3.92 -4.04 12.65
N ILE A 22 -4.90 -4.54 11.91
CA ILE A 22 -5.88 -3.73 11.16
C ILE A 22 -7.30 -4.18 11.52
N PRO A 23 -7.91 -3.66 12.59
CA PRO A 23 -9.23 -4.08 13.05
C PRO A 23 -10.35 -3.79 12.03
N ASP A 24 -10.13 -2.81 11.15
CA ASP A 24 -11.05 -2.49 10.04
C ASP A 24 -10.98 -3.53 8.91
N GLY A 25 -9.98 -4.41 8.94
CA GLY A 25 -9.77 -5.47 7.98
C GLY A 25 -9.13 -5.00 6.67
N ILE A 26 -9.12 -5.90 5.69
CA ILE A 26 -8.60 -5.63 4.35
C ILE A 26 -9.68 -4.91 3.54
N THR A 27 -9.34 -3.74 3.00
CA THR A 27 -10.23 -2.99 2.12
C THR A 27 -10.35 -3.70 0.77
N ILE A 28 -11.56 -4.13 0.41
CA ILE A 28 -11.82 -4.76 -0.89
C ILE A 28 -12.04 -3.67 -1.92
N VAL A 29 -11.18 -3.59 -2.93
CA VAL A 29 -11.30 -2.62 -4.01
C VAL A 29 -12.19 -3.18 -5.11
N ASP A 30 -13.41 -2.67 -5.19
CA ASP A 30 -14.36 -2.98 -6.23
C ASP A 30 -14.61 -1.77 -7.16
N LEU A 31 -15.54 -1.94 -8.11
CA LEU A 31 -15.91 -0.88 -9.05
C LEU A 31 -16.42 0.38 -8.33
N GLN A 32 -17.19 0.20 -7.25
CA GLN A 32 -17.79 1.31 -6.52
C GLN A 32 -16.72 2.13 -5.80
N LEU A 33 -15.74 1.46 -5.19
CA LEU A 33 -14.61 2.12 -4.55
C LEU A 33 -13.75 2.86 -5.58
N LEU A 34 -13.41 2.21 -6.69
CA LEU A 34 -12.66 2.84 -7.79
C LEU A 34 -13.38 4.09 -8.35
N GLN A 35 -14.71 4.04 -8.44
CA GLN A 35 -15.51 5.19 -8.87
C GLN A 35 -15.45 6.32 -7.85
N THR A 36 -15.57 5.99 -6.56
CA THR A 36 -15.54 6.95 -5.45
C THR A 36 -14.17 7.64 -5.35
N MET A 37 -13.09 6.89 -5.59
CA MET A 37 -11.72 7.41 -5.67
C MET A 37 -11.46 8.25 -6.93
N GLY A 38 -12.40 8.31 -7.87
CA GLY A 38 -12.23 9.02 -9.15
C GLY A 38 -11.34 8.30 -10.16
N LEU A 39 -10.92 7.06 -9.88
CA LEU A 39 -9.93 6.33 -10.67
C LEU A 39 -10.46 5.75 -11.99
N LEU A 40 -11.78 5.79 -12.20
CA LEU A 40 -12.45 5.32 -13.43
C LEU A 40 -12.54 6.38 -14.54
N HIS A 41 -12.45 7.68 -14.21
CA HIS A 41 -12.88 8.76 -15.12
C HIS A 41 -11.76 9.63 -15.69
N GLU A 42 -10.49 9.34 -15.41
CA GLU A 42 -9.40 10.17 -15.92
C GLU A 42 -9.04 9.86 -17.38
N HIS A 43 -9.56 10.68 -18.28
CA HIS A 43 -8.85 11.05 -19.51
C HIS A 43 -7.50 11.66 -19.13
N GLU A 44 -6.43 11.11 -19.71
CA GLU A 44 -5.05 11.60 -19.76
C GLU A 44 -4.83 13.05 -19.28
N GLN A 45 -4.62 13.27 -17.98
CA GLN A 45 -3.89 14.46 -17.54
C GLN A 45 -2.41 14.11 -17.46
N ALA A 46 -1.74 14.39 -18.58
CA ALA A 46 -0.30 14.26 -18.79
C ALA A 46 0.49 15.33 -18.04
N ASN A 47 0.29 15.44 -16.72
CA ASN A 47 1.24 16.11 -15.84
C ASN A 47 1.56 15.14 -14.70
N PRO A 48 2.63 14.34 -14.82
CA PRO A 48 3.06 13.56 -13.70
C PRO A 48 3.53 14.55 -12.63
N SER A 49 2.73 14.75 -11.59
CA SER A 49 3.31 15.01 -10.28
C SER A 49 4.45 13.99 -10.10
N PRO A 50 5.58 14.35 -9.48
CA PRO A 50 6.61 13.37 -9.18
C PRO A 50 5.95 12.28 -8.35
N SER A 51 5.59 11.18 -9.01
CA SER A 51 4.74 10.16 -8.40
C SER A 51 5.47 9.67 -7.17
N LEU A 52 4.76 9.59 -6.04
CA LEU A 52 5.29 9.10 -4.77
C LEU A 52 6.11 7.80 -4.96
N THR A 53 5.67 7.00 -5.92
CA THR A 53 6.29 5.76 -6.41
C THR A 53 7.72 5.90 -6.97
N ARG A 54 8.17 7.07 -7.43
CA ARG A 54 9.52 7.29 -7.99
C ARG A 54 10.64 7.17 -6.97
N PHE A 55 10.32 7.34 -5.69
CA PHE A 55 11.31 7.31 -4.61
C PHE A 55 11.40 5.95 -3.91
N PHE A 56 10.75 4.92 -4.47
CA PHE A 56 10.77 3.58 -3.90
C PHE A 56 11.92 2.75 -4.45
N HIS A 57 12.59 2.06 -3.54
CA HIS A 57 13.38 0.90 -3.88
C HIS A 57 12.46 -0.29 -4.11
N VAL A 58 12.69 -1.03 -5.19
CA VAL A 58 11.90 -2.21 -5.56
C VAL A 58 12.74 -3.47 -5.34
N VAL A 59 12.19 -4.43 -4.61
CA VAL A 59 12.74 -5.77 -4.46
C VAL A 59 11.68 -6.77 -4.87
N GLU A 60 11.98 -7.55 -5.91
CA GLU A 60 11.11 -8.61 -6.39
C GLU A 60 11.55 -9.94 -5.79
N SER A 61 10.62 -10.68 -5.20
CA SER A 61 10.79 -12.07 -4.81
C SER A 61 9.81 -12.96 -5.58
N LYS A 62 9.88 -14.27 -5.33
CA LYS A 62 9.03 -15.25 -6.03
C LYS A 62 7.54 -15.10 -5.69
N ASP A 63 7.27 -14.60 -4.50
CA ASP A 63 5.96 -14.57 -3.83
C ASP A 63 5.40 -13.16 -3.68
N LYS A 64 6.22 -12.10 -3.76
CA LYS A 64 5.80 -10.72 -3.56
C LYS A 64 6.72 -9.71 -4.23
N ILE A 65 6.24 -8.48 -4.33
CA ILE A 65 7.04 -7.30 -4.65
C ILE A 65 7.05 -6.42 -3.42
N THR A 66 8.24 -6.09 -2.94
CA THR A 66 8.43 -5.16 -1.82
C THR A 66 8.86 -3.81 -2.36
N LEU A 67 8.11 -2.77 -2.04
CA LEU A 67 8.48 -1.37 -2.30
C LEU A 67 8.79 -0.72 -0.96
N PHE A 68 9.94 -0.07 -0.82
CA PHE A 68 10.22 0.71 0.40
C PHE A 68 10.99 1.99 0.11
N ASN A 69 10.82 2.99 0.97
CA ASN A 69 11.63 4.21 1.00
C ASN A 69 11.91 4.61 2.46
N ASP A 70 12.11 5.90 2.75
CA ASP A 70 12.35 6.37 4.11
C ASP A 70 11.08 6.54 4.95
N GLN A 71 9.91 6.55 4.31
CA GLN A 71 8.59 6.76 4.95
C GLN A 71 7.75 5.50 4.98
N PHE A 72 7.80 4.68 3.93
CA PHE A 72 6.89 3.58 3.69
C PHE A 72 7.62 2.26 3.43
N ALA A 73 6.98 1.17 3.84
CA ALA A 73 7.21 -0.17 3.33
C ALA A 73 5.88 -0.76 2.83
N ILE A 74 5.90 -1.33 1.64
CA ILE A 74 4.72 -1.82 0.94
C ILE A 74 5.03 -3.22 0.43
N TRP A 75 4.09 -4.14 0.61
CA TRP A 75 4.19 -5.49 0.06
C TRP A 75 3.00 -5.74 -0.85
N ILE A 76 3.29 -6.06 -2.11
CA ILE A 76 2.33 -6.42 -3.14
C ILE A 76 2.42 -7.93 -3.32
N VAL A 77 1.41 -8.65 -2.85
CA VAL A 77 1.39 -10.11 -2.78
C VAL A 77 0.32 -10.63 -3.74
N PRO A 78 0.72 -11.19 -4.90
CA PRO A 78 -0.20 -11.88 -5.78
C PRO A 78 -0.56 -13.26 -5.18
N GLU A 79 -1.84 -13.48 -4.93
CA GLU A 79 -2.37 -14.72 -4.38
C GLU A 79 -3.58 -15.23 -5.18
N LYS A 80 -4.05 -16.43 -4.83
CA LYS A 80 -5.33 -16.96 -5.29
C LYS A 80 -6.25 -17.10 -4.10
N PHE A 81 -7.33 -16.32 -4.09
CA PHE A 81 -8.37 -16.42 -3.08
C PHE A 81 -9.64 -16.94 -3.76
N ASP A 82 -10.21 -18.04 -3.22
CA ASP A 82 -11.38 -18.72 -3.81
C ASP A 82 -11.28 -18.99 -5.33
N ASN A 83 -10.09 -19.43 -5.77
CA ASN A 83 -9.74 -19.67 -7.18
C ASN A 83 -9.73 -18.43 -8.10
N GLU A 84 -9.88 -17.23 -7.55
CA GLU A 84 -9.76 -15.95 -8.25
C GLU A 84 -8.36 -15.32 -8.02
N PRO A 85 -7.68 -14.84 -9.09
CA PRO A 85 -6.45 -14.07 -8.94
C PRO A 85 -6.69 -12.78 -8.15
N THR A 86 -6.05 -12.68 -6.99
CA THR A 86 -6.20 -11.56 -6.06
C THR A 86 -4.84 -10.99 -5.75
N THR A 87 -4.71 -9.67 -5.70
CA THR A 87 -3.50 -9.00 -5.23
C THR A 87 -3.81 -8.32 -3.92
N LEU A 88 -3.14 -8.78 -2.86
CA LEU A 88 -3.15 -8.13 -1.55
C LEU A 88 -2.01 -7.12 -1.51
N VAL A 89 -2.30 -5.91 -1.03
CA VAL A 89 -1.33 -4.86 -0.81
C VAL A 89 -1.37 -4.48 0.65
N LEU A 90 -0.21 -4.55 1.31
CA LEU A 90 0.01 -4.10 2.68
C LEU A 90 0.78 -2.78 2.62
N ILE A 91 0.31 -1.75 3.32
CA ILE A 91 0.99 -0.46 3.42
C ILE A 91 1.35 -0.22 4.87
N ALA A 92 2.64 -0.04 5.14
CA ALA A 92 3.15 0.27 6.46
C ALA A 92 3.95 1.57 6.46
N ILE A 93 3.79 2.32 7.54
CA ILE A 93 4.50 3.56 7.80
C ILE A 93 5.68 3.26 8.72
N LYS A 94 6.84 3.83 8.39
CA LYS A 94 8.02 3.75 9.24
C LYS A 94 7.85 4.71 10.42
N SER A 95 7.84 4.17 11.63
CA SER A 95 7.80 4.94 12.88
C SER A 95 9.06 4.67 13.70
N GLN A 96 9.88 5.71 13.87
CA GLN A 96 11.18 5.67 14.56
C GLN A 96 12.13 4.58 13.99
N SER A 97 12.06 3.37 14.53
CA SER A 97 12.90 2.22 14.20
C SER A 97 12.12 0.97 13.77
N ASN A 98 10.79 1.03 13.68
CA ASN A 98 9.94 -0.10 13.29
C ASN A 98 8.93 0.33 12.22
N TYR A 99 8.24 -0.64 11.62
CA TYR A 99 7.10 -0.40 10.76
C TYR A 99 5.81 -0.64 11.51
N ARG A 100 4.83 0.24 11.32
CA ARG A 100 3.45 0.03 11.74
C ARG A 100 2.61 -0.20 10.49
N LEU A 101 1.90 -1.32 10.45
CA LEU A 101 0.91 -1.54 9.39
C LEU A 101 -0.18 -0.48 9.53
N ASP A 102 -0.41 0.26 8.45
CA ASP A 102 -1.37 1.35 8.44
C ASP A 102 -2.69 0.88 7.81
N MET A 103 -2.59 0.23 6.64
CA MET A 103 -3.75 -0.36 6.00
C MET A 103 -3.36 -1.56 5.12
N ALA A 104 -4.39 -2.30 4.70
CA ALA A 104 -4.29 -3.28 3.64
C ALA A 104 -5.47 -3.16 2.69
N PHE A 105 -5.24 -3.38 1.39
CA PHE A 105 -6.29 -3.49 0.40
C PHE A 105 -6.08 -4.70 -0.51
N SER A 106 -7.16 -5.21 -1.08
CA SER A 106 -7.10 -6.30 -2.05
C SER A 106 -7.87 -5.97 -3.32
N MET A 107 -7.35 -6.45 -4.45
CA MET A 107 -8.00 -6.33 -5.75
C MET A 107 -8.12 -7.71 -6.37
N SER A 108 -9.31 -8.10 -6.82
CA SER A 108 -9.54 -9.36 -7.53
C SER A 108 -10.19 -9.16 -8.90
N GLY A 109 -10.22 -10.23 -9.69
CA GLY A 109 -10.95 -10.27 -10.95
C GLY A 109 -10.43 -9.30 -12.02
N ILE A 110 -11.35 -8.68 -12.75
CA ILE A 110 -11.03 -7.77 -13.87
C ILE A 110 -10.34 -6.47 -13.45
N TYR A 111 -10.45 -6.12 -12.17
CA TYR A 111 -9.83 -4.92 -11.61
C TYR A 111 -8.41 -5.17 -11.13
N ASN A 112 -8.04 -6.45 -10.93
CA ASN A 112 -6.69 -6.86 -10.57
C ASN A 112 -5.71 -6.75 -11.76
N THR A 113 -5.41 -5.53 -12.13
CA THR A 113 -4.39 -5.19 -13.14
C THR A 113 -3.31 -4.36 -12.48
N SER A 114 -2.04 -4.56 -12.87
CA SER A 114 -0.93 -3.79 -12.30
C SER A 114 -1.15 -2.28 -12.39
N ARG A 115 -1.78 -1.79 -13.47
CA ARG A 115 -2.12 -0.38 -13.65
C ARG A 115 -3.10 0.13 -12.58
N LEU A 116 -4.17 -0.62 -12.32
CA LEU A 116 -5.17 -0.21 -11.33
C LEU A 116 -4.63 -0.37 -9.90
N VAL A 117 -3.93 -1.47 -9.61
CA VAL A 117 -3.26 -1.68 -8.32
C VAL A 117 -2.33 -0.52 -7.97
N LEU A 118 -1.49 -0.10 -8.92
CA LEU A 118 -0.56 1.02 -8.70
C LEU A 118 -1.27 2.37 -8.58
N ARG A 119 -2.39 2.58 -9.27
CA ARG A 119 -3.19 3.81 -9.14
C ARG A 119 -3.87 3.91 -7.79
N VAL A 120 -4.46 2.81 -7.32
CA VAL A 120 -5.04 2.73 -5.98
C VAL A 120 -3.94 2.98 -4.97
N LEU A 121 -2.81 2.28 -5.08
CA LEU A 121 -1.67 2.48 -4.20
C LEU A 121 -1.20 3.94 -4.15
N GLU A 122 -1.07 4.60 -5.30
CA GLU A 122 -0.65 6.01 -5.35
C GLU A 122 -1.65 6.94 -4.65
N LYS A 123 -2.96 6.68 -4.82
CA LYS A 123 -4.02 7.42 -4.16
C LYS A 123 -3.97 7.23 -2.64
N GLU A 124 -3.86 5.98 -2.17
CA GLU A 124 -3.74 5.66 -0.74
C GLU A 124 -2.49 6.28 -0.12
N LEU A 125 -1.32 6.15 -0.76
CA LEU A 125 -0.08 6.76 -0.25
C LEU A 125 -0.19 8.28 -0.13
N THR A 126 -0.89 8.94 -1.06
CA THR A 126 -1.13 10.38 -1.00
C THR A 126 -1.99 10.75 0.20
N GLU A 127 -3.10 10.02 0.41
CA GLU A 127 -4.00 10.26 1.54
C GLU A 127 -3.35 9.98 2.89
N ILE A 128 -2.58 8.89 3.00
CA ILE A 128 -1.82 8.56 4.20
C ILE A 128 -0.80 9.66 4.50
N GLN A 129 -0.04 10.12 3.50
CA GLN A 129 0.94 11.18 3.69
C GLN A 129 0.28 12.49 4.15
N GLU A 130 -0.81 12.91 3.50
CA GLU A 130 -1.55 14.12 3.88
C GLU A 130 -2.06 14.04 5.33
N ASN A 131 -2.52 12.87 5.75
CA ASN A 131 -2.97 12.63 7.13
C ASN A 131 -1.81 12.69 8.13
N GLU A 132 -0.68 12.05 7.84
CA GLU A 132 0.50 12.07 8.72
C GLU A 132 1.09 13.49 8.85
N ASP A 133 1.13 14.26 7.75
CA ASP A 133 1.56 15.66 7.76
C ASP A 133 0.63 16.53 8.64
N LEU A 134 -0.68 16.30 8.57
CA LEU A 134 -1.66 16.99 9.42
C LEU A 134 -1.50 16.63 10.90
N ILE A 135 -1.28 15.35 11.22
CA ILE A 135 -1.04 14.88 12.59
C ILE A 135 0.24 15.52 13.14
N ALA A 136 1.33 15.51 12.37
CA ALA A 136 2.59 16.12 12.75
C ALA A 136 2.41 17.61 13.10
N TYR A 137 1.72 18.36 12.22
CA TYR A 137 1.39 19.77 12.46
C TYR A 137 0.61 19.98 13.76
N LEU A 138 -0.41 19.16 14.03
CA LEU A 138 -1.20 19.26 15.26
C LEU A 138 -0.38 18.95 16.52
N THR A 139 0.59 18.03 16.43
CA THR A 139 1.47 17.68 17.57
C THR A 139 2.56 18.70 17.85
N GLU A 140 3.04 19.45 16.85
CA GLU A 140 4.04 20.52 17.04
C GLU A 140 3.45 21.82 17.60
N THR A 141 2.12 21.97 17.59
CA THR A 141 1.43 23.18 18.04
C THR A 141 1.06 23.13 19.55
N TYR A 142 1.44 22.08 20.26
CA TYR A 142 1.24 21.90 21.72
C TYR A 142 2.55 21.58 22.43
#